data_AF-A6Q6L2-F1
#
_entry.id   AF-A6Q6L2-F1
#
_cell.length_a   1.000
_cell.length_b   1.000
_cell.length_c   1.000
_cell.angle_alpha   90.00
_cell.angle_beta   90.00
_cell.angle_gamma   90.00
#
_symmetry.space_group_name_H-M   'P 1'
#
loop_
_entity.id
_entity.type
_entity.pdbx_description
1 polymer ?
#
loop_
_entity_poly.entity_id
_entity_poly.type
_entity_poly.pdbx_seq_one_letter_code
_entity_poly.pdbx_strand_id
1 'polypeptide(L)'
;MQYYNDEQNAKGVYFAFVMLQVFMLLIVYSFVYTSLVGAKLAIVKYHLTSIAYLPVVFVMFAYPMVLYKTRRMFREHKRLRATGWMLGWAVVAIVFLYAFLSQLIAV
;
A
#
# COMPACT_ATOMS: atom_id res chain seq x y z
N MET A 1 -5.26 38.21 13.60
CA MET A 1 -4.64 37.02 12.96
C MET A 1 -5.57 35.82 13.18
N GLN A 2 -5.63 34.79 12.34
CA GLN A 2 -4.97 34.58 11.04
C GLN A 2 -5.96 34.10 9.95
N TYR A 3 -7.26 34.43 10.12
CA TYR A 3 -8.46 33.86 9.49
C TYR A 3 -8.43 33.62 7.96
N TYR A 4 -7.58 34.33 7.21
CA TYR A 4 -7.45 34.16 5.75
C TYR A 4 -6.53 33.00 5.33
N ASN A 5 -5.85 32.32 6.27
CA ASN A 5 -4.81 31.33 5.97
C ASN A 5 -5.26 29.86 6.16
N ASP A 6 -6.28 29.60 6.98
CA ASP A 6 -6.61 28.24 7.42
C ASP A 6 -7.20 27.35 6.30
N GLU A 7 -8.01 27.90 5.39
CA GLU A 7 -8.54 27.14 4.26
C GLU A 7 -7.46 26.75 3.24
N GLN A 8 -6.58 27.69 2.88
CA GLN A 8 -5.48 27.40 1.94
C GLN A 8 -4.51 26.40 2.57
N ASN A 9 -4.17 26.57 3.85
CA ASN A 9 -3.33 25.63 4.58
C ASN A 9 -3.97 24.23 4.67
N ALA A 10 -5.28 24.13 4.94
CA ALA A 10 -6.00 22.86 4.95
C ALA A 10 -6.01 22.17 3.57
N LYS A 11 -6.19 22.93 2.47
CA LYS A 11 -6.12 22.43 1.09
C LYS A 11 -4.69 21.96 0.74
N GLY A 12 -3.66 22.72 1.11
CA GLY A 12 -2.25 22.36 0.91
C GLY A 12 -1.85 21.09 1.66
N VAL A 13 -2.22 20.99 2.95
CA VAL A 13 -1.99 19.80 3.79
C VAL A 13 -2.72 18.56 3.24
N TYR A 14 -3.93 18.72 2.69
CA TYR A 14 -4.63 17.62 2.00
C TYR A 14 -3.94 17.21 0.70
N PHE A 15 -3.46 18.17 -0.10
CA PHE A 15 -2.73 17.88 -1.34
C PHE A 15 -1.42 17.13 -1.07
N ALA A 16 -0.63 17.58 -0.08
CA ALA A 16 0.57 16.88 0.36
C ALA A 16 0.29 15.44 0.82
N PHE A 17 -0.80 15.22 1.58
CA PHE A 17 -1.24 13.88 1.97
C PHE A 17 -1.65 13.00 0.77
N VAL A 18 -2.34 13.57 -0.23
CA VAL A 18 -2.70 12.84 -1.45
C VAL A 18 -1.46 12.50 -2.29
N MET A 19 -0.49 13.41 -2.40
CA MET A 19 0.79 13.15 -3.06
C MET A 19 1.55 12.01 -2.36
N LEU A 20 1.60 12.02 -1.02
CA LEU A 20 2.18 10.94 -0.23
C LEU A 20 1.41 9.61 -0.42
N GLN A 21 0.07 9.64 -0.50
CA GLN A 21 -0.72 8.45 -0.84
C GLN A 21 -0.36 7.85 -2.21
N VAL A 22 -0.16 8.69 -3.23
CA VAL A 22 0.25 8.23 -4.57
C VAL A 22 1.67 7.66 -4.53
N PHE A 23 2.59 8.32 -3.83
CA PHE A 23 3.96 7.80 -3.66
C PHE A 23 3.99 6.44 -2.96
N MET A 24 3.24 6.29 -1.86
CA MET A 24 3.12 5.00 -1.17
C MET A 24 2.42 3.92 -2.01
N LEU A 25 1.42 4.29 -2.83
CA LEU A 25 0.80 3.39 -3.81
C LEU A 25 1.83 2.84 -4.80
N LEU A 26 2.67 3.69 -5.39
CA LEU A 26 3.71 3.31 -6.34
C LEU A 26 4.77 2.38 -5.71
N ILE A 27 5.18 2.65 -4.47
CA ILE A 27 6.09 1.77 -3.73
C ILE A 27 5.45 0.39 -3.53
N VAL A 28 4.25 0.30 -2.95
CA VAL A 28 3.60 -0.99 -2.69
C VAL A 28 3.31 -1.73 -4.00
N TYR A 29 2.91 -1.04 -5.06
CA TYR A 29 2.67 -1.67 -6.36
C TYR A 29 3.94 -2.17 -7.06
N SER A 30 5.09 -1.55 -6.79
CA SER A 30 6.39 -2.07 -7.22
C SER A 30 6.70 -3.41 -6.55
N PHE A 31 6.41 -3.56 -5.25
CA PHE A 31 6.50 -4.84 -4.54
C PHE A 31 5.45 -5.87 -5.01
N VAL A 32 4.21 -5.45 -5.28
CA VAL A 32 3.18 -6.32 -5.88
C VAL A 32 3.67 -6.84 -7.23
N TYR A 33 4.22 -5.98 -8.09
CA TYR A 33 4.76 -6.38 -9.40
C TYR A 33 5.92 -7.36 -9.28
N THR A 34 6.93 -7.08 -8.45
CA THR A 34 8.05 -8.03 -8.24
C THR A 34 7.56 -9.35 -7.66
N SER A 35 6.52 -9.33 -6.82
CA SER A 35 5.90 -10.54 -6.28
C SER A 35 5.10 -11.34 -7.31
N LEU A 36 4.42 -10.68 -8.26
CA LEU A 36 3.79 -11.37 -9.39
C LEU A 36 4.83 -12.07 -10.28
N VAL A 37 5.96 -11.40 -10.56
CA VAL A 37 7.07 -11.98 -11.33
C VAL A 37 7.71 -13.16 -10.58
N GLY A 38 8.00 -13.00 -9.28
CA GLY A 38 8.55 -14.05 -8.43
C GLY A 38 7.63 -15.27 -8.33
N ALA A 39 6.34 -15.06 -8.07
CA ALA A 39 5.33 -16.12 -8.04
C ALA A 39 5.21 -16.83 -9.40
N LYS A 40 5.23 -16.10 -10.52
CA LYS A 40 5.22 -16.69 -11.87
C LYS A 40 6.41 -17.62 -12.12
N LEU A 41 7.62 -17.18 -11.77
CA LEU A 41 8.83 -17.99 -11.93
C LEU A 41 8.79 -19.24 -11.05
N ALA A 42 8.35 -19.10 -9.79
CA ALA A 42 8.25 -20.22 -8.87
C ALA A 42 7.14 -21.22 -9.24
N ILE A 43 6.00 -20.75 -9.77
CA ILE A 43 4.94 -21.61 -10.32
C ILE A 43 5.47 -22.50 -11.45
N VAL A 44 6.24 -21.93 -12.39
CA VAL A 44 6.84 -22.69 -13.49
C VAL A 44 7.93 -23.65 -12.98
N LYS A 45 8.78 -23.21 -12.04
CA LYS A 45 9.91 -24.00 -11.53
C LYS A 45 9.48 -25.17 -10.62
N TYR A 46 8.46 -24.97 -9.80
CA TYR A 46 8.02 -25.93 -8.77
C TYR A 46 6.65 -26.57 -9.08
N HIS A 47 6.13 -26.38 -10.30
CA HIS A 47 4.83 -26.91 -10.75
C HIS A 47 3.64 -26.58 -9.83
N LEU A 48 3.66 -25.40 -9.19
CA LEU A 48 2.61 -24.97 -8.27
C LEU A 48 1.33 -24.59 -9.03
N THR A 49 0.19 -24.68 -8.35
CA THR A 49 -1.09 -24.24 -8.91
C THR A 49 -1.20 -22.71 -8.92
N SER A 50 -2.10 -22.17 -9.75
CA SER A 50 -2.37 -20.73 -9.87
C SER A 50 -2.82 -20.05 -8.56
N ILE A 51 -3.22 -20.84 -7.55
CA ILE A 51 -3.50 -20.36 -6.17
C ILE A 51 -2.30 -19.64 -5.56
N ALA A 52 -1.07 -19.94 -5.99
CA ALA A 52 0.12 -19.22 -5.53
C ALA A 52 0.09 -17.70 -5.85
N TYR A 53 -0.71 -17.21 -6.80
CA TYR A 53 -0.88 -15.76 -7.00
C TYR A 53 -1.79 -15.08 -5.94
N LEU A 54 -2.59 -15.85 -5.20
CA LEU A 54 -3.67 -15.32 -4.35
C LEU A 54 -3.18 -14.31 -3.30
N PRO A 55 -2.06 -14.51 -2.57
CA PRO A 55 -1.54 -13.51 -1.63
C PRO A 55 -1.16 -12.18 -2.30
N VAL A 56 -0.67 -12.23 -3.54
CA VAL A 56 -0.27 -11.03 -4.30
C VAL A 56 -1.49 -10.27 -4.81
N VAL A 57 -2.47 -11.01 -5.35
CA VAL A 57 -3.77 -10.45 -5.79
C VAL A 57 -4.53 -9.84 -4.61
N PHE A 58 -4.48 -10.47 -3.43
CA PHE A 58 -5.09 -9.92 -2.21
C PHE A 58 -4.51 -8.54 -1.86
N VAL A 59 -3.18 -8.40 -1.82
CA VAL A 59 -2.54 -7.10 -1.53
C VAL A 59 -2.87 -6.05 -2.61
N MET A 60 -2.91 -6.46 -3.89
CA MET A 60 -3.26 -5.59 -5.01
C MET A 60 -4.63 -4.91 -4.84
N PHE A 61 -5.63 -5.59 -4.26
CA PHE A 61 -6.95 -5.00 -3.99
C PHE A 61 -7.09 -4.42 -2.58
N ALA A 62 -6.44 -5.00 -1.58
CA ALA A 62 -6.55 -4.55 -0.19
C ALA A 62 -5.87 -3.18 0.02
N TYR A 63 -4.71 -2.92 -0.59
CA TYR A 63 -3.98 -1.68 -0.35
C TYR A 63 -4.72 -0.42 -0.86
N PRO A 64 -5.33 -0.40 -2.06
CA PRO A 64 -6.24 0.68 -2.47
C PRO A 64 -7.40 0.93 -1.50
N MET A 65 -7.99 -0.12 -0.90
CA MET A 65 -9.05 0.05 0.11
C MET A 65 -8.51 0.72 1.39
N VAL A 66 -7.28 0.43 1.80
CA VAL A 66 -6.61 1.12 2.91
C VAL A 66 -6.37 2.60 2.58
N LEU A 67 -5.92 2.92 1.36
CA LEU A 67 -5.74 4.32 0.93
C LEU A 67 -7.07 5.09 0.92
N TYR A 68 -8.16 4.45 0.48
CA TYR A 68 -9.50 5.05 0.55
C TYR A 68 -9.92 5.31 2.01
N LYS A 69 -9.78 4.33 2.90
CA LYS A 69 -10.15 4.43 4.32
C LYS A 69 -9.32 5.49 5.06
N THR A 70 -8.02 5.57 4.78
CA THR A 70 -7.12 6.59 5.36
C THR A 70 -7.41 7.98 4.79
N ARG A 71 -7.76 8.11 3.50
CA ARG A 71 -8.22 9.39 2.91
C ARG A 71 -9.50 9.91 3.56
N ARG A 72 -10.47 9.04 3.82
CA ARG A 72 -11.67 9.40 4.59
C ARG A 72 -11.30 9.85 6.00
N MET A 73 -10.47 9.09 6.71
CA MET A 73 -10.00 9.43 8.06
C MET A 73 -9.27 10.78 8.12
N PHE A 74 -8.49 11.12 7.09
CA PHE A 74 -7.79 12.40 7.00
C PHE A 74 -8.76 13.59 6.83
N ARG A 75 -9.83 13.41 6.05
CA ARG A 75 -10.93 14.38 5.90
C ARG A 75 -11.72 14.56 7.19
N GLU A 76 -11.90 13.50 7.99
CA GLU A 76 -12.48 13.54 9.34
C GLU A 76 -11.51 14.15 10.40
N HIS A 77 -10.59 15.04 9.99
CA HIS A 77 -9.57 15.71 10.81
C HIS A 77 -8.58 14.82 11.59
N LYS A 78 -8.70 13.48 11.53
CA LYS A 78 -7.82 12.50 12.22
C LYS A 78 -6.49 12.32 11.47
N ARG A 79 -5.83 13.43 11.10
CA ARG A 79 -4.69 13.51 10.17
C ARG A 79 -3.51 12.60 10.55
N LEU A 80 -2.99 12.74 11.78
CA LEU A 80 -1.86 11.95 12.27
C LEU A 80 -2.16 10.43 12.20
N ARG A 81 -3.35 10.05 12.67
CA ARG A 81 -3.82 8.66 12.66
C ARG A 81 -3.96 8.13 11.22
N ALA A 82 -4.50 8.93 10.30
CA ALA A 82 -4.62 8.55 8.89
C ALA A 82 -3.25 8.27 8.24
N THR A 83 -2.26 9.15 8.46
CA THR A 83 -0.89 8.96 7.96
C THR A 83 -0.22 7.74 8.59
N GLY A 84 -0.33 7.58 9.91
CA GLY A 84 0.23 6.41 10.61
C GLY A 84 -0.34 5.08 10.12
N TRP A 85 -1.66 4.99 9.93
CA TRP A 85 -2.29 3.78 9.37
C TRP A 85 -1.91 3.52 7.91
N MET A 86 -1.77 4.56 7.08
CA MET A 86 -1.33 4.42 5.69
C MET A 86 0.08 3.84 5.59
N LEU A 87 1.02 4.36 6.39
CA LEU A 87 2.40 3.89 6.43
C LEU A 87 2.49 2.49 7.05
N GLY A 88 1.80 2.25 8.18
CA GLY A 88 1.80 0.94 8.84
C GLY A 88 1.28 -0.18 7.94
N TRP A 89 0.15 0.02 7.26
CA TRP A 89 -0.35 -0.97 6.28
C TRP A 89 0.54 -1.13 5.05
N ALA A 90 1.29 -0.10 4.64
CA ALA A 90 2.27 -0.25 3.56
C ALA A 90 3.41 -1.19 3.97
N VAL A 91 3.96 -1.01 5.18
CA VAL A 91 4.98 -1.90 5.73
C VAL A 91 4.44 -3.32 5.88
N VAL A 92 3.23 -3.50 6.43
CA VAL A 92 2.58 -4.82 6.54
C VAL A 92 2.43 -5.48 5.16
N ALA A 93 1.97 -4.74 4.14
CA ALA A 93 1.83 -5.27 2.79
C ALA A 93 3.18 -5.71 2.18
N ILE A 94 4.23 -4.90 2.32
CA ILE A 94 5.57 -5.19 1.79
C ILE A 94 6.19 -6.38 2.50
N VAL A 95 6.17 -6.42 3.83
CA VAL A 95 6.72 -7.52 4.63
C VAL A 95 5.96 -8.82 4.38
N PHE A 96 4.62 -8.76 4.27
CA PHE A 96 3.80 -9.92 3.93
C PHE A 96 4.18 -10.50 2.56
N LEU A 97 4.29 -9.66 1.52
CA LEU A 97 4.69 -10.09 0.18
C LEU A 97 6.11 -10.68 0.16
N TYR A 98 7.05 -10.08 0.88
CA TYR A 98 8.42 -10.58 0.98
C TYR A 98 8.51 -11.92 1.70
N ALA A 99 7.83 -12.05 2.85
CA ALA A 99 7.75 -13.30 3.60
C ALA A 99 7.11 -14.42 2.77
N PHE A 100 6.00 -14.12 2.09
CA PHE A 100 5.34 -15.01 1.14
C PHE A 100 6.30 -15.50 0.04
N LEU A 101 7.04 -14.61 -0.62
CA LEU A 101 8.04 -14.99 -1.63
C LEU A 101 9.15 -15.87 -1.05
N SER A 102 9.65 -15.56 0.14
CA SER A 102 10.72 -16.35 0.78
C SER A 102 10.29 -17.79 1.05
N GLN A 103 9.04 -18.00 1.49
CA GLN A 103 8.46 -19.32 1.72
C GLN A 103 8.23 -20.09 0.41
N LEU A 104 7.96 -19.39 -0.69
CA LEU A 104 7.69 -20.00 -1.99
C LEU A 104 8.95 -20.37 -2.77
N ILE A 105 10.07 -19.69 -2.49
CA ILE A 105 11.34 -19.88 -3.21
C ILE A 105 12.24 -20.89 -2.51
N ALA A 106 12.13 -21.03 -1.19
CA ALA A 106 12.88 -21.97 -0.34
C ALA A 106 14.40 -21.91 -0.59
N VAL A 107 15.02 -20.89 -0.01
CA VAL A 107 16.48 -20.87 0.28
C VAL A 107 16.70 -21.57 1.61
#